data_AF-A0ABD6A347-F1
#
_entry.id   AF-A0ABD6A347-F1
#
_cell.length_a   1.000
_cell.length_b   1.000
_cell.length_c   1.000
_cell.angle_alpha   90.00
_cell.angle_beta   90.00
_cell.angle_gamma   90.00
#
_symmetry.space_group_name_H-M   'P 1'
#
loop_
_entity.id
_entity.type
_entity.pdbx_description
1 polymer ?
#
loop_
_entity_poly.entity_id
_entity_poly.type
_entity_poly.pdbx_seq_one_letter_code
_entity_poly.pdbx_strand_id
1 'polypeptide(L)'
;MTEPNIGANAGAGAVMDAIDRLKGYFSDYEPDMKSVTYDYRTGTSEMRLKITVPNDRARRYGDVKIPIKEGYRIQETISSDFNTVDALWQQQDGYWVLDPTDLPNDDQYRVTLEGDVGSDVFSRLITLEASDDPIQEGGVDQYWIEALIKDPKTLSEIYEELRVNNVNLTVNVGVQRCFSTAIPDDVIRVFKRTMNLIDASNTGDFYDVKLAHKLREGTRDKVNVSEGEAANLIRSLASTENLEEYISIEQPYRREEITTETFKHNVLPETVAVDISTNLSLEQKAANGWLEFQKDEYTEHIRKETEDLL
;
A
#
# COMPACT_ATOMS: atom_id res chain seq x y z
N MET A 1 7.04 -18.25 -38.78
CA MET A 1 5.78 -17.47 -38.69
C MET A 1 5.27 -17.69 -37.29
N THR A 2 5.48 -16.69 -36.44
CA THR A 2 5.19 -16.69 -35.02
C THR A 2 3.72 -16.30 -34.78
N GLU A 3 3.05 -17.07 -33.94
CA GLU A 3 1.70 -16.80 -33.44
C GLU A 3 1.62 -15.46 -32.68
N PRO A 4 0.46 -14.78 -32.67
CA PRO A 4 0.15 -13.81 -31.64
C PRO A 4 -0.84 -14.37 -30.62
N ASN A 5 -0.25 -14.74 -29.49
CA ASN A 5 -0.65 -14.57 -28.10
C ASN A 5 -2.12 -14.16 -27.78
N ILE A 6 -2.85 -15.11 -27.17
CA ILE A 6 -4.11 -14.93 -26.45
C ILE A 6 -3.76 -14.45 -25.04
N GLY A 7 -4.01 -13.17 -24.71
CA GLY A 7 -3.62 -12.68 -23.38
C GLY A 7 -4.17 -11.34 -22.89
N ALA A 8 -5.09 -10.68 -23.60
CA ALA A 8 -5.56 -9.33 -23.23
C ALA A 8 -7.05 -9.24 -22.81
N ASN A 9 -7.87 -10.27 -23.08
CA ASN A 9 -9.33 -10.16 -22.95
C ASN A 9 -9.95 -10.77 -21.68
N ALA A 10 -9.16 -11.44 -20.83
CA ALA A 10 -9.71 -12.15 -19.67
C ALA A 10 -9.93 -11.26 -18.43
N GLY A 11 -9.22 -10.14 -18.30
CA GLY A 11 -9.27 -9.27 -17.11
C GLY A 11 -10.39 -8.24 -17.11
N ALA A 12 -10.64 -7.59 -18.25
CA ALA A 12 -11.75 -6.64 -18.42
C ALA A 12 -13.11 -7.37 -18.33
N GLY A 13 -13.19 -8.60 -18.86
CA GLY A 13 -14.40 -9.41 -18.85
C GLY A 13 -14.88 -9.80 -17.44
N ALA A 14 -13.99 -10.07 -16.49
CA ALA A 14 -14.40 -10.50 -15.14
C ALA A 14 -14.90 -9.33 -14.26
N VAL A 15 -14.33 -8.13 -14.45
CA VAL A 15 -14.78 -6.89 -13.80
C VAL A 15 -16.12 -6.48 -14.44
N MET A 16 -16.19 -6.48 -15.78
CA MET A 16 -17.43 -6.29 -16.54
C MET A 16 -18.51 -7.32 -16.18
N ASP A 17 -18.19 -8.59 -15.96
CA ASP A 17 -19.17 -9.62 -15.59
C ASP A 17 -19.74 -9.42 -14.18
N ALA A 18 -18.96 -8.87 -13.26
CA ALA A 18 -19.44 -8.48 -11.93
C ALA A 18 -20.29 -7.20 -12.01
N ILE A 19 -19.93 -6.30 -12.93
CA ILE A 19 -20.58 -5.02 -13.18
C ILE A 19 -21.89 -5.16 -13.96
N ASP A 20 -21.94 -5.98 -15.00
CA ASP A 20 -23.11 -6.26 -15.82
C ASP A 20 -24.14 -7.06 -15.02
N ARG A 21 -23.66 -7.91 -14.11
CA ARG A 21 -24.47 -8.49 -13.05
C ARG A 21 -25.07 -7.41 -12.15
N LEU A 22 -24.26 -6.50 -11.58
CA LEU A 22 -24.75 -5.37 -10.78
C LEU A 22 -25.72 -4.45 -11.55
N LYS A 23 -25.46 -4.15 -12.82
CA LYS A 23 -26.34 -3.34 -13.69
C LYS A 23 -27.67 -4.06 -13.96
N GLY A 24 -27.65 -5.37 -14.18
CA GLY A 24 -28.85 -6.19 -14.35
C GLY A 24 -29.64 -6.44 -13.06
N TYR A 25 -29.02 -6.42 -11.88
CA TYR A 25 -29.71 -6.67 -10.60
C TYR A 25 -30.52 -5.51 -10.07
N PHE A 26 -30.14 -4.30 -10.46
CA PHE A 26 -30.82 -3.09 -10.04
C PHE A 26 -31.75 -2.54 -11.10
N SER A 27 -31.91 -3.19 -12.26
CA SER A 27 -32.65 -2.65 -13.41
C SER A 27 -34.12 -2.35 -13.15
N ASP A 28 -34.73 -2.97 -12.13
CA ASP A 28 -36.12 -2.73 -11.73
C ASP A 28 -36.28 -1.46 -10.89
N TYR A 29 -35.17 -0.83 -10.50
CA TYR A 29 -35.10 0.44 -9.80
C TYR A 29 -34.14 1.38 -10.55
N GLU A 30 -34.31 2.68 -10.43
CA GLU A 30 -33.30 3.65 -10.86
C GLU A 30 -32.43 3.99 -9.62
N PRO A 31 -31.45 3.17 -9.18
CA PRO A 31 -30.49 3.64 -8.20
C PRO A 31 -29.55 4.59 -8.92
N ASP A 32 -29.95 5.85 -8.94
CA ASP A 32 -29.20 6.91 -9.60
C ASP A 32 -27.81 7.07 -8.96
N MET A 33 -27.72 7.00 -7.64
CA MET A 33 -26.47 7.24 -6.92
C MET A 33 -25.81 5.95 -6.44
N LYS A 34 -24.73 5.54 -7.14
CA LYS A 34 -23.81 4.47 -6.74
C LYS A 34 -22.46 5.10 -6.46
N SER A 35 -22.22 5.48 -5.21
CA SER A 35 -20.87 5.83 -4.78
C SER A 35 -20.18 4.64 -4.14
N VAL A 36 -18.92 4.42 -4.49
CA VAL A 36 -18.11 3.35 -3.92
C VAL A 36 -16.78 3.93 -3.44
N THR A 37 -16.44 3.59 -2.21
CA THR A 37 -15.15 3.93 -1.61
C THR A 37 -14.44 2.64 -1.25
N TYR A 38 -13.23 2.47 -1.74
CA TYR A 38 -12.36 1.37 -1.34
C TYR A 38 -11.21 1.92 -0.48
N ASP A 39 -10.79 1.15 0.52
CA ASP A 39 -9.52 1.36 1.22
C ASP A 39 -8.56 0.24 0.83
N TYR A 40 -7.52 0.60 0.10
CA TYR A 40 -6.54 -0.33 -0.44
C TYR A 40 -5.75 -1.04 0.67
N ARG A 41 -5.49 -0.34 1.78
CA ARG A 41 -4.65 -0.84 2.87
C ARG A 41 -5.39 -1.82 3.77
N THR A 42 -6.62 -1.48 4.15
CA THR A 42 -7.44 -2.37 5.00
C THR A 42 -8.14 -3.46 4.20
N GLY A 43 -8.22 -3.31 2.87
CA GLY A 43 -8.97 -4.22 2.02
C GLY A 43 -10.47 -4.13 2.25
N THR A 44 -10.97 -2.98 2.69
CA THR A 44 -12.39 -2.76 2.96
C THR A 44 -13.03 -1.90 1.89
N SER A 45 -14.34 -1.95 1.80
CA SER A 45 -15.12 -1.11 0.90
C SER A 45 -16.44 -0.69 1.50
N GLU A 46 -16.87 0.48 1.09
CA GLU A 46 -18.15 1.06 1.43
C GLU A 46 -18.88 1.41 0.13
N MET A 47 -20.11 0.93 -0.02
CA MET A 47 -20.99 1.24 -1.14
C MET A 47 -22.22 1.96 -0.63
N ARG A 48 -22.55 3.09 -1.24
CA ARG A 48 -23.77 3.83 -0.96
C ARG A 48 -24.70 3.74 -2.15
N LEU A 49 -25.92 3.30 -1.85
CA LEU A 49 -27.00 3.16 -2.82
C LEU A 49 -28.12 4.12 -2.45
N LYS A 50 -28.67 4.80 -3.44
CA LYS A 50 -29.96 5.48 -3.32
C LYS A 50 -31.08 4.51 -3.70
N ILE A 51 -32.04 4.32 -2.82
CA ILE A 51 -33.29 3.60 -3.11
C ILE A 51 -34.45 4.59 -3.10
N THR A 52 -35.32 4.46 -4.09
CA THR A 52 -36.55 5.26 -4.20
C THR A 52 -37.72 4.36 -3.87
N VAL A 53 -38.49 4.73 -2.85
CA VAL A 53 -39.65 3.96 -2.39
C VAL A 53 -40.89 4.84 -2.56
N PRO A 54 -41.91 4.40 -3.31
CA PRO A 54 -43.15 5.16 -3.46
C PRO A 54 -43.82 5.39 -2.10
N ASN A 55 -44.20 6.64 -1.81
CA ASN A 55 -44.82 7.05 -0.54
C ASN A 55 -46.37 6.98 -0.58
N ASP A 56 -46.90 6.16 -1.48
CA ASP A 56 -48.33 5.98 -1.71
C ASP A 56 -48.77 4.53 -1.40
N ARG A 57 -50.00 4.16 -1.78
CA ARG A 57 -50.53 2.80 -1.52
C ARG A 57 -49.71 1.70 -2.19
N ALA A 58 -48.88 2.04 -3.19
CA ALA A 58 -47.95 1.11 -3.83
C ALA A 58 -46.86 0.59 -2.88
N ARG A 59 -46.59 1.29 -1.77
CA ARG A 59 -45.67 0.85 -0.70
C ARG A 59 -45.98 -0.52 -0.10
N ARG A 60 -47.25 -0.96 -0.20
CA ARG A 60 -47.72 -2.28 0.28
C ARG A 60 -47.52 -3.40 -0.75
N TYR A 61 -46.97 -3.09 -1.92
CA TYR A 61 -46.82 -4.02 -3.03
C TYR A 61 -45.34 -4.17 -3.38
N GLY A 62 -44.72 -5.22 -2.82
CA GLY A 62 -43.36 -5.64 -3.15
C GLY A 62 -42.33 -5.27 -2.08
N ASP A 63 -41.31 -6.11 -1.97
CA ASP A 63 -40.19 -5.90 -1.04
C ASP A 63 -39.04 -5.17 -1.73
N VAL A 64 -38.25 -4.39 -0.97
CA VAL A 64 -36.95 -3.91 -1.44
C VAL A 64 -35.95 -5.06 -1.35
N LYS A 65 -35.28 -5.37 -2.46
CA LYS A 65 -34.29 -6.47 -2.52
C LYS A 65 -32.92 -5.97 -2.97
N ILE A 66 -31.90 -6.25 -2.18
CA ILE A 66 -30.49 -5.99 -2.51
C ILE A 66 -29.75 -7.33 -2.50
N PRO A 67 -29.09 -7.76 -3.59
CA PRO A 67 -28.39 -9.04 -3.60
C PRO A 67 -27.29 -9.10 -2.54
N ILE A 68 -27.18 -10.22 -1.84
CA ILE A 68 -26.09 -10.51 -0.91
C ILE A 68 -24.86 -10.87 -1.74
N LYS A 69 -23.79 -10.08 -1.62
CA LYS A 69 -22.47 -10.44 -2.12
C LYS A 69 -21.63 -10.95 -0.96
N GLU A 70 -20.81 -11.98 -1.20
CA GLU A 70 -19.86 -12.44 -0.20
C GLU A 70 -19.02 -11.27 0.31
N GLY A 71 -18.93 -11.15 1.64
CA GLY A 71 -18.20 -10.07 2.31
C GLY A 71 -19.02 -8.82 2.60
N TYR A 72 -20.21 -8.60 2.00
CA TYR A 72 -20.97 -7.36 2.18
C TYR A 72 -22.17 -7.51 3.12
N ARG A 73 -22.29 -6.56 4.05
CA ARG A 73 -23.41 -6.41 4.99
C ARG A 73 -24.01 -5.02 4.90
N ILE A 74 -25.29 -4.91 5.20
CA ILE A 74 -25.94 -3.61 5.37
C ILE A 74 -25.48 -3.03 6.71
N GLN A 75 -24.92 -1.83 6.66
CA GLN A 75 -24.45 -1.12 7.84
C GLN A 75 -25.53 -0.18 8.37
N GLU A 76 -26.13 0.61 7.48
CA GLU A 76 -27.11 1.63 7.85
C GLU A 76 -28.08 1.92 6.72
N THR A 77 -29.25 2.43 7.10
CA THR A 77 -30.23 3.03 6.19
C THR A 77 -30.59 4.40 6.75
N ILE A 78 -30.58 5.43 5.91
CA ILE A 78 -30.81 6.82 6.30
C ILE A 78 -31.91 7.41 5.40
N SER A 79 -32.83 8.17 5.98
CA SER A 79 -33.89 8.88 5.24
C SER A 79 -33.37 10.19 4.60
N SER A 80 -34.18 10.84 3.77
CA SER A 80 -33.84 12.13 3.15
C SER A 80 -33.53 13.23 4.17
N ASP A 81 -34.13 13.13 5.37
CA ASP A 81 -33.89 14.04 6.50
C ASP A 81 -32.63 13.69 7.32
N PHE A 82 -31.76 12.81 6.82
CA PHE A 82 -30.52 12.37 7.48
C PHE A 82 -30.73 11.65 8.82
N ASN A 83 -31.92 11.12 9.06
CA ASN A 83 -32.20 10.30 10.25
C ASN A 83 -31.88 8.83 9.97
N THR A 84 -31.18 8.17 10.88
CA THR A 84 -31.00 6.72 10.85
C THR A 84 -32.35 6.03 10.97
N VAL A 85 -32.59 5.07 10.07
CA VAL A 85 -33.80 4.28 10.03
C VAL A 85 -33.51 2.90 10.61
N ASP A 86 -34.28 2.52 11.63
CA ASP A 86 -34.22 1.17 12.22
C ASP A 86 -35.02 0.19 11.35
N ALA A 87 -34.53 -0.03 10.13
CA ALA A 87 -35.13 -0.89 9.13
C ALA A 87 -34.61 -2.32 9.29
N LEU A 88 -35.52 -3.30 9.42
CA LEU A 88 -35.12 -4.69 9.57
C LEU A 88 -34.85 -5.34 8.21
N TRP A 89 -33.58 -5.38 7.83
CA TRP A 89 -33.13 -6.13 6.66
C TRP A 89 -33.03 -7.62 6.97
N GLN A 90 -33.74 -8.45 6.21
CA GLN A 90 -33.74 -9.91 6.36
C GLN A 90 -32.97 -10.57 5.22
N GLN A 91 -32.18 -11.60 5.53
CA GLN A 91 -31.53 -12.40 4.49
C GLN A 91 -32.48 -13.49 4.00
N GLN A 92 -32.86 -13.44 2.73
CA GLN A 92 -33.72 -14.44 2.09
C GLN A 92 -33.24 -14.70 0.65
N ASP A 93 -33.06 -15.97 0.29
CA ASP A 93 -32.75 -16.43 -1.08
C ASP A 93 -31.57 -15.70 -1.78
N GLY A 94 -30.54 -15.31 -1.02
CA GLY A 94 -29.39 -14.58 -1.56
C GLY A 94 -29.61 -13.07 -1.70
N TYR A 95 -30.63 -12.52 -1.05
CA TYR A 95 -30.93 -11.10 -1.00
C TYR A 95 -31.09 -10.61 0.44
N TRP A 96 -30.69 -9.37 0.68
CA TRP A 96 -31.23 -8.54 1.73
C TRP A 96 -32.59 -8.04 1.30
N VAL A 97 -33.62 -8.40 2.06
CA VAL A 97 -35.01 -8.10 1.80
C VAL A 97 -35.52 -7.19 2.91
N LEU A 98 -36.18 -6.10 2.53
CA LEU A 98 -36.80 -5.15 3.44
C LEU A 98 -38.24 -4.92 3.03
N ASP A 99 -39.15 -5.04 4.00
CA ASP A 99 -40.54 -4.60 3.82
C ASP A 99 -40.55 -3.06 3.79
N PRO A 100 -41.00 -2.41 2.70
CA PRO A 100 -41.02 -0.97 2.62
C PRO A 100 -41.90 -0.33 3.70
N THR A 101 -42.85 -1.05 4.28
CA THR A 101 -43.71 -0.55 5.36
C THR A 101 -42.97 -0.35 6.69
N ASP A 102 -41.77 -0.93 6.84
CA ASP A 102 -40.89 -0.71 7.99
C ASP A 102 -40.11 0.62 7.89
N LEU A 103 -40.06 1.22 6.70
CA LEU A 103 -39.43 2.52 6.49
C LEU A 103 -40.38 3.68 6.90
N PRO A 104 -39.87 4.86 7.32
CA PRO A 104 -40.69 6.05 7.61
C PRO A 104 -41.36 6.60 6.32
N ASN A 105 -42.24 7.60 6.38
CA ASN A 105 -42.88 8.16 5.17
C ASN A 105 -41.94 9.14 4.45
N ASP A 106 -41.03 8.59 3.66
CA ASP A 106 -40.10 9.31 2.79
C ASP A 106 -40.03 8.63 1.42
N ASP A 107 -39.67 9.40 0.40
CA ASP A 107 -39.63 8.97 -1.00
C ASP A 107 -38.24 8.37 -1.35
N GLN A 108 -37.20 8.76 -0.60
CA GLN A 108 -35.82 8.38 -0.88
C GLN A 108 -35.09 7.95 0.39
N TYR A 109 -34.21 6.96 0.24
CA TYR A 109 -33.32 6.49 1.30
C TYR A 109 -31.94 6.22 0.75
N ARG A 110 -30.95 6.39 1.62
CA ARG A 110 -29.58 5.96 1.38
C ARG A 110 -29.30 4.70 2.18
N VAL A 111 -28.85 3.65 1.50
CA VAL A 111 -28.40 2.41 2.11
C VAL A 111 -26.89 2.33 1.97
N THR A 112 -26.20 2.13 3.09
CA THR A 112 -24.75 1.94 3.12
C THR A 112 -24.44 0.47 3.35
N LEU A 113 -23.63 -0.11 2.48
CA LEU A 113 -23.11 -1.46 2.59
C LEU A 113 -21.61 -1.40 2.86
N GLU A 114 -21.16 -2.20 3.81
CA GLU A 114 -19.73 -2.42 4.07
C GLU A 114 -19.35 -3.84 3.70
N GLY A 115 -18.14 -4.01 3.17
CA GLY A 115 -17.59 -5.35 3.01
C GLY A 115 -16.11 -5.40 2.74
N ASP A 116 -15.58 -6.61 2.86
CA ASP A 116 -14.18 -6.91 2.59
C ASP A 116 -13.95 -7.19 1.10
N VAL A 117 -12.80 -6.79 0.60
CA VAL A 117 -12.41 -6.84 -0.80
C VAL A 117 -11.04 -7.49 -0.92
N GLY A 118 -10.97 -8.54 -1.73
CA GLY A 118 -9.73 -9.24 -2.02
C GLY A 118 -8.71 -8.37 -2.76
N SER A 119 -7.43 -8.65 -2.55
CA SER A 119 -6.32 -7.96 -3.22
C SER A 119 -6.36 -8.10 -4.75
N ASP A 120 -7.01 -9.14 -5.27
CA ASP A 120 -7.22 -9.36 -6.70
C ASP A 120 -8.06 -8.25 -7.33
N VAL A 121 -9.03 -7.69 -6.61
CA VAL A 121 -9.87 -6.59 -7.11
C VAL A 121 -9.03 -5.34 -7.33
N PHE A 122 -8.16 -5.00 -6.37
CA PHE A 122 -7.28 -3.84 -6.50
C PHE A 122 -6.30 -3.97 -7.67
N SER A 123 -5.74 -5.17 -7.86
CA SER A 123 -4.86 -5.44 -9.01
C SER A 123 -5.55 -5.24 -10.35
N ARG A 124 -6.89 -5.33 -10.40
CA ARG A 124 -7.71 -5.10 -11.60
C ARG A 124 -8.19 -3.66 -11.74
N LEU A 125 -8.32 -2.94 -10.62
CA LEU A 125 -8.76 -1.55 -10.60
C LEU A 125 -7.60 -0.55 -10.75
N ILE A 126 -6.39 -0.92 -10.32
CA ILE A 126 -5.27 0.02 -10.18
C ILE A 126 -4.02 -0.55 -10.86
N THR A 127 -3.30 0.31 -11.56
CA THR A 127 -1.91 0.10 -11.97
C THR A 127 -1.02 0.87 -11.01
N LEU A 128 0.02 0.23 -10.51
CA LEU A 128 1.06 0.83 -9.68
C LEU A 128 2.41 0.59 -10.35
N GLU A 129 3.16 1.66 -10.55
CA GLU A 129 4.51 1.61 -11.10
C GLU A 129 5.46 2.45 -10.25
N ALA A 130 6.62 1.88 -9.91
CA ALA A 130 7.76 2.58 -9.34
C ALA A 130 8.99 2.23 -10.16
N SER A 131 9.84 3.22 -10.44
CA SER A 131 11.14 2.93 -11.05
C SER A 131 12.04 2.23 -10.04
N ASP A 132 12.60 1.08 -10.42
CA ASP A 132 13.63 0.40 -9.61
C ASP A 132 14.99 1.12 -9.72
N ASP A 133 15.25 1.74 -10.88
CA ASP A 133 16.48 2.47 -11.15
C ASP A 133 16.24 3.99 -11.01
N PRO A 134 16.97 4.69 -10.12
CA PRO A 134 16.82 6.12 -9.99
C PRO A 134 17.55 6.89 -11.09
N ILE A 135 16.99 8.04 -11.46
CA ILE A 135 17.71 9.08 -12.21
C ILE A 135 18.64 9.79 -11.22
N GLN A 136 19.94 9.79 -11.51
CA GLN A 136 20.94 10.42 -10.64
C GLN A 136 21.29 11.81 -11.18
N GLU A 137 20.89 12.87 -10.47
CA GLU A 137 21.19 14.25 -10.85
C GLU A 137 21.59 15.07 -9.62
N GLY A 138 22.72 15.77 -9.70
CA GLY A 138 23.11 16.74 -8.68
C GLY A 138 23.29 16.19 -7.26
N GLY A 139 23.62 14.90 -7.09
CA GLY A 139 23.74 14.28 -5.76
C GLY A 139 22.41 13.77 -5.20
N VAL A 140 21.36 13.74 -6.02
CA VAL A 140 20.02 13.26 -5.68
C VAL A 140 19.68 12.05 -6.56
N ASP A 141 19.12 11.02 -5.94
CA ASP A 141 18.54 9.88 -6.65
C ASP A 141 17.02 10.08 -6.73
N GLN A 142 16.47 10.18 -7.94
CA GLN A 142 15.04 10.41 -8.20
C GLN A 142 14.36 9.15 -8.74
N TYR A 143 13.30 8.71 -8.08
CA TYR A 143 12.50 7.53 -8.41
C TYR A 143 11.12 7.98 -8.89
N TRP A 144 10.78 7.65 -10.15
CA TRP A 144 9.45 7.93 -10.69
C TRP A 144 8.41 7.01 -10.07
N ILE A 145 7.26 7.57 -9.68
CA ILE A 145 6.14 6.84 -9.09
C ILE A 145 4.83 7.20 -9.80
N GLU A 146 4.03 6.19 -10.12
CA GLU A 146 2.74 6.32 -10.79
C GLU A 146 1.69 5.36 -10.21
N ALA A 147 0.49 5.90 -10.00
CA ALA A 147 -0.69 5.16 -9.60
C ALA A 147 -1.87 5.60 -10.48
N LEU A 148 -2.53 4.64 -11.11
CA LEU A 148 -3.56 4.90 -12.13
C LEU A 148 -4.78 4.01 -11.93
N ILE A 149 -5.98 4.59 -12.03
CA ILE A 149 -7.22 3.83 -12.18
C ILE A 149 -7.30 3.21 -13.58
N LYS A 150 -7.46 1.90 -13.64
CA LYS A 150 -7.69 1.14 -14.87
C LYS A 150 -9.10 1.40 -15.40
N ASP A 151 -9.19 1.71 -16.69
CA ASP A 151 -10.44 1.97 -17.42
C ASP A 151 -11.45 2.88 -16.69
N PRO A 152 -11.07 4.16 -16.44
CA PRO A 152 -11.93 5.11 -15.72
C PRO A 152 -13.23 5.42 -16.48
N LYS A 153 -13.25 5.20 -17.80
CA LYS A 153 -14.44 5.44 -18.63
C LYS A 153 -15.54 4.44 -18.29
N THR A 154 -15.21 3.15 -18.34
CA THR A 154 -16.15 2.09 -17.94
C THR A 154 -16.60 2.30 -16.50
N LEU A 155 -15.69 2.64 -15.58
CA LEU A 155 -16.04 2.91 -14.18
C LEU A 155 -17.02 4.08 -14.01
N SER A 156 -16.89 5.15 -14.79
CA SER A 156 -17.82 6.28 -14.78
C SER A 156 -19.20 5.98 -15.36
N GLU A 157 -19.34 4.91 -16.16
CA GLU A 157 -20.65 4.43 -16.64
C GLU A 157 -21.38 3.57 -15.59
N ILE A 158 -20.74 3.31 -14.45
CA ILE A 158 -21.23 2.40 -13.41
C ILE A 158 -21.44 3.14 -12.10
N TYR A 159 -20.44 3.93 -11.73
CA TYR A 159 -20.40 4.69 -10.50
C TYR A 159 -20.46 6.18 -10.84
N GLU A 160 -21.34 6.90 -10.15
CA GLU A 160 -21.31 8.36 -10.17
C GLU A 160 -20.05 8.86 -9.47
N GLU A 161 -19.64 8.16 -8.40
CA GLU A 161 -18.44 8.48 -7.64
C GLU A 161 -17.69 7.19 -7.27
N LEU A 162 -16.41 7.14 -7.62
CA LEU A 162 -15.50 6.11 -7.15
C LEU A 162 -14.30 6.78 -6.51
N ARG A 163 -13.95 6.30 -5.31
CA ARG A 163 -12.75 6.69 -4.57
C ARG A 163 -11.98 5.45 -4.15
N VAL A 164 -10.66 5.51 -4.30
CA VAL A 164 -9.76 4.53 -3.70
C VAL A 164 -8.80 5.28 -2.79
N ASN A 165 -8.92 5.02 -1.50
CA ASN A 165 -8.11 5.62 -0.47
C ASN A 165 -6.88 4.75 -0.18
N ASN A 166 -5.82 5.40 0.29
CA ASN A 166 -4.63 4.75 0.84
C ASN A 166 -3.99 3.76 -0.14
N VAL A 167 -3.98 4.09 -1.42
CA VAL A 167 -3.33 3.33 -2.48
C VAL A 167 -1.84 3.30 -2.17
N ASN A 168 -1.37 2.14 -1.70
CA ASN A 168 -0.03 1.99 -1.14
C ASN A 168 0.94 1.37 -2.16
N LEU A 169 2.14 1.91 -2.22
CA LEU A 169 3.27 1.46 -3.03
C LEU A 169 4.54 1.51 -2.17
N THR A 170 5.43 0.55 -2.37
CA THR A 170 6.75 0.52 -1.72
C THR A 170 7.83 0.83 -2.75
N VAL A 171 8.70 1.80 -2.46
CA VAL A 171 9.86 2.15 -3.29
C VAL A 171 11.13 1.72 -2.58
N ASN A 172 11.99 0.95 -3.26
CA ASN A 172 13.26 0.50 -2.70
C ASN A 172 14.37 1.49 -3.03
N VAL A 173 14.82 2.24 -2.03
CA VAL A 173 15.90 3.23 -2.16
C VAL A 173 17.25 2.57 -1.88
N GLY A 174 18.18 2.64 -2.83
CA GLY A 174 19.53 2.09 -2.66
C GLY A 174 20.43 2.98 -1.79
N VAL A 175 20.77 2.51 -0.58
CA VAL A 175 21.60 3.27 0.38
C VAL A 175 23.03 2.74 0.51
N GLN A 176 23.32 1.54 -0.02
CA GLN A 176 24.61 0.85 0.17
C GLN A 176 25.84 1.70 -0.13
N ARG A 177 25.77 2.51 -1.20
CA ARG A 177 26.89 3.35 -1.64
C ARG A 177 27.18 4.47 -0.64
N CYS A 178 26.16 5.01 0.02
CA CYS A 178 26.32 6.05 1.03
C CYS A 178 27.13 5.51 2.21
N PHE A 179 26.72 4.35 2.73
CA PHE A 179 27.43 3.66 3.81
C PHE A 179 28.84 3.25 3.42
N SER A 180 29.01 2.66 2.23
CA SER A 180 30.33 2.17 1.78
C SER A 180 31.33 3.29 1.51
N THR A 181 30.85 4.49 1.17
CA THR A 181 31.71 5.66 0.86
C THR A 181 32.00 6.50 2.09
N ALA A 182 31.06 6.57 3.04
CA ALA A 182 31.19 7.40 4.23
C ALA A 182 31.92 6.68 5.37
N ILE A 183 31.71 5.37 5.53
CA ILE A 183 32.29 4.61 6.65
C ILE A 183 33.73 4.21 6.30
N PRO A 184 34.71 4.49 7.19
CA PRO A 184 36.09 4.05 7.01
C PRO A 184 36.25 2.53 6.89
N ASP A 185 37.17 2.08 6.03
CA ASP A 185 37.45 0.65 5.80
C ASP A 185 37.80 -0.13 7.07
N ASP A 186 38.43 0.54 8.05
CA ASP A 186 38.81 -0.07 9.32
C ASP A 186 37.57 -0.42 10.17
N VAL A 187 36.54 0.44 10.17
CA VAL A 187 35.26 0.18 10.84
C VAL A 187 34.52 -0.96 10.14
N ILE A 188 34.46 -0.95 8.80
CA ILE A 188 33.85 -2.04 8.00
C ILE A 188 34.55 -3.37 8.28
N ARG A 189 35.87 -3.38 8.45
CA ARG A 189 36.67 -4.58 8.72
C ARG A 189 36.37 -5.17 10.10
N VAL A 190 36.24 -4.32 11.13
CA VAL A 190 35.82 -4.75 12.48
C VAL A 190 34.48 -5.48 12.41
N PHE A 191 33.51 -4.90 11.71
CA PHE A 191 32.20 -5.50 11.50
C PHE A 191 32.21 -6.83 10.76
N LYS A 192 32.92 -6.91 9.63
CA LYS A 192 32.99 -8.15 8.83
C LYS A 192 33.56 -9.30 9.67
N ARG A 193 34.51 -9.02 10.58
CA ARG A 193 35.04 -10.02 11.52
C ARG A 193 33.98 -10.47 12.51
N THR A 194 33.18 -9.55 13.07
CA THR A 194 32.09 -9.90 13.99
C THR A 194 31.04 -10.76 13.31
N MET A 195 30.60 -10.39 12.10
CA MET A 195 29.66 -11.21 11.33
C MET A 195 30.22 -12.59 11.02
N ASN A 196 31.46 -12.67 10.52
CA ASN A 196 32.09 -13.97 10.25
C ASN A 196 32.19 -14.85 11.52
N LEU A 197 32.43 -14.24 12.69
CA LEU A 197 32.46 -14.96 13.96
C LEU A 197 31.06 -15.46 14.37
N ILE A 198 30.03 -14.62 14.23
CA ILE A 198 28.63 -14.98 14.53
C ILE A 198 28.18 -16.09 13.58
N ASP A 199 28.42 -15.93 12.29
CA ASP A 199 28.09 -16.92 11.26
C ASP A 199 28.80 -18.24 11.55
N ALA A 200 30.13 -18.24 11.74
CA ALA A 200 30.88 -19.44 12.11
C ALA A 200 30.37 -20.11 13.39
N SER A 201 29.96 -19.31 14.38
CA SER A 201 29.37 -19.82 15.63
C SER A 201 28.00 -20.46 15.41
N ASN A 202 27.21 -19.93 14.49
CA ASN A 202 25.90 -20.47 14.10
C ASN A 202 26.02 -21.73 13.24
N THR A 203 27.05 -21.84 12.39
CA THR A 203 27.33 -23.05 11.58
C THR A 203 27.85 -24.21 12.42
N GLY A 204 28.40 -23.94 13.61
CA GLY A 204 28.81 -24.96 14.58
C GLY A 204 30.15 -25.65 14.29
N ASP A 205 30.92 -25.17 13.31
CA ASP A 205 32.25 -25.71 13.01
C ASP A 205 33.33 -25.07 13.91
N PHE A 206 33.92 -25.88 14.79
CA PHE A 206 34.97 -25.48 15.71
C PHE A 206 36.21 -24.89 15.01
N TYR A 207 36.53 -25.34 13.79
CA TYR A 207 37.68 -24.83 13.05
C TYR A 207 37.44 -23.42 12.52
N ASP A 208 36.23 -23.13 12.03
CA ASP A 208 35.85 -21.81 11.53
C ASP A 208 35.80 -20.78 12.66
N VAL A 209 35.25 -21.16 13.82
CA VAL A 209 35.25 -20.32 15.03
C VAL A 209 36.69 -20.00 15.48
N LYS A 210 37.58 -21.00 15.48
CA LYS A 210 38.98 -20.83 15.90
C LYS A 210 39.77 -19.97 14.91
N LEU A 211 39.52 -20.10 13.61
CA LEU A 211 40.14 -19.27 12.58
C LEU A 211 39.66 -17.81 12.67
N ALA A 212 38.35 -17.60 12.82
CA ALA A 212 37.77 -16.27 13.03
C ALA A 212 38.33 -15.60 14.29
N HIS A 213 38.47 -16.33 15.39
CA HIS A 213 39.07 -15.82 16.64
C HIS A 213 40.55 -15.43 16.46
N LYS A 214 41.33 -16.23 15.71
CA LYS A 214 42.76 -15.94 15.47
C LYS A 214 42.96 -14.72 14.57
N LEU A 215 42.08 -14.51 13.59
CA LEU A 215 42.05 -13.31 12.75
C LEU A 215 41.68 -12.05 13.54
N ARG A 216 40.90 -12.21 14.62
CA ARG A 216 40.54 -11.14 15.56
C ARG A 216 41.71 -10.71 16.44
N GLU A 217 42.48 -11.65 16.99
CA GLU A 217 43.61 -11.36 17.87
C GLU A 217 44.81 -10.70 17.16
N GLY A 218 45.01 -11.00 15.87
CA GLY A 218 46.15 -10.51 15.09
C GLY A 218 46.10 -9.02 14.74
N THR A 219 44.99 -8.34 15.01
CA THR A 219 44.74 -6.97 14.57
C THR A 219 44.07 -6.19 15.70
N ARG A 220 44.89 -5.72 16.64
CA ARG A 220 44.52 -4.57 17.49
C ARG A 220 44.53 -3.33 16.61
N ASP A 221 43.52 -3.20 15.77
CA ASP A 221 43.31 -2.01 14.97
C ASP A 221 43.03 -0.82 15.91
N LYS A 222 43.45 0.38 15.52
CA LYS A 222 43.41 1.62 16.31
C LYS A 222 41.99 2.19 16.50
N VAL A 223 40.95 1.38 16.32
CA VAL A 223 39.56 1.83 16.39
C VAL A 223 39.14 1.84 17.85
N ASN A 224 38.69 2.99 18.36
CA ASN A 224 38.30 3.17 19.77
C ASN A 224 36.93 2.57 20.12
N VAL A 225 36.31 1.86 19.18
CA VAL A 225 34.90 1.49 19.22
C VAL A 225 34.74 -0.02 19.24
N SER A 226 33.88 -0.51 20.13
CA SER A 226 33.54 -1.92 20.18
C SER A 226 32.67 -2.33 18.98
N GLU A 227 32.76 -3.60 18.62
CA GLU A 227 31.97 -4.20 17.53
C GLU A 227 30.45 -3.98 17.71
N GLY A 228 29.96 -3.98 18.96
CA GLY A 228 28.55 -3.75 19.27
C GLY A 228 28.13 -2.28 19.13
N GLU A 229 29.00 -1.35 19.50
CA GLU A 229 28.76 0.09 19.31
C GLU A 229 28.72 0.45 17.82
N ALA A 230 29.66 -0.10 17.04
CA ALA A 230 29.66 0.07 15.60
C ALA A 230 28.36 -0.49 14.98
N ALA A 231 27.93 -1.70 15.38
CA ALA A 231 26.67 -2.33 14.95
C ALA A 231 25.42 -1.50 15.24
N ASN A 232 25.34 -0.95 16.44
CA ASN A 232 24.23 -0.09 16.83
C ASN A 232 24.24 1.22 16.04
N LEU A 233 25.42 1.79 15.76
CA LEU A 233 25.52 2.99 14.94
C LEU A 233 25.02 2.76 13.52
N ILE A 234 25.45 1.70 12.82
CA ILE A 234 24.98 1.44 11.45
C ILE A 234 23.46 1.22 11.42
N ARG A 235 22.92 0.48 12.40
CA ARG A 235 21.47 0.29 12.54
C ARG A 235 20.73 1.61 12.81
N SER A 236 21.31 2.46 13.65
CA SER A 236 20.79 3.79 13.94
C SER A 236 20.77 4.66 12.68
N LEU A 237 21.87 4.73 11.95
CA LEU A 237 21.97 5.50 10.70
C LEU A 237 20.99 5.02 9.64
N ALA A 238 20.74 3.71 9.58
CA ALA A 238 19.77 3.10 8.67
C ALA A 238 18.33 3.10 9.21
N SER A 239 18.07 3.78 10.34
CA SER A 239 16.73 3.89 10.92
C SER A 239 15.89 4.94 10.18
N THR A 240 14.58 4.81 10.31
CA THR A 240 13.59 5.75 9.79
C THR A 240 13.88 7.19 10.19
N GLU A 241 14.22 7.43 11.47
CA GLU A 241 14.44 8.78 12.02
C GLU A 241 15.58 9.52 11.29
N ASN A 242 16.66 8.82 10.96
CA ASN A 242 17.81 9.42 10.29
C ASN A 242 17.66 9.50 8.77
N LEU A 243 16.79 8.69 8.17
CA LEU A 243 16.56 8.69 6.72
C LEU A 243 15.44 9.64 6.28
N GLU A 244 14.48 9.91 7.16
CA GLU A 244 13.31 10.72 6.88
C GLU A 244 13.65 12.12 6.38
N GLU A 245 14.70 12.76 6.91
CA GLU A 245 15.13 14.11 6.51
C GLU A 245 15.71 14.18 5.09
N TYR A 246 16.19 13.05 4.56
CA TYR A 246 16.86 12.96 3.26
C TYR A 246 15.95 12.40 2.16
N ILE A 247 14.70 12.07 2.49
CA ILE A 247 13.72 11.56 1.54
C ILE A 247 12.60 12.58 1.40
N SER A 248 12.47 13.16 0.20
CA SER A 248 11.34 13.99 -0.20
C SER A 248 10.41 13.22 -1.14
N ILE A 249 9.11 13.44 -0.99
CA ILE A 249 8.09 12.83 -1.84
C ILE A 249 7.22 13.95 -2.39
N GLU A 250 7.03 13.97 -3.71
CA GLU A 250 6.19 14.94 -4.37
C GLU A 250 4.70 14.64 -4.13
N GLN A 251 3.90 15.69 -3.94
CA GLN A 251 2.44 15.56 -3.94
C GLN A 251 1.98 15.00 -5.30
N PRO A 252 0.95 14.14 -5.34
CA PRO A 252 -0.07 13.90 -4.31
C PRO A 252 0.23 12.70 -3.38
N TYR A 253 1.46 12.22 -3.35
CA TYR A 253 1.86 11.13 -2.48
C TYR A 253 2.13 11.61 -1.06
N ARG A 254 1.95 10.71 -0.10
CA ARG A 254 2.31 10.89 1.31
C ARG A 254 3.19 9.73 1.74
N ARG A 255 4.21 10.04 2.54
CA ARG A 255 5.03 9.02 3.20
C ARG A 255 4.24 8.36 4.31
N GLU A 256 4.36 7.05 4.45
CA GLU A 256 3.76 6.27 5.52
C GLU A 256 4.83 5.72 6.46
N GLU A 257 5.64 4.78 5.98
CA GLU A 257 6.64 4.07 6.78
C GLU A 257 7.95 3.92 5.99
N ILE A 258 9.07 3.86 6.71
CA ILE A 258 10.38 3.54 6.15
C ILE A 258 10.87 2.29 6.87
N THR A 259 11.07 1.20 6.13
CA THR A 259 11.53 -0.08 6.67
C THR A 259 12.87 -0.47 6.08
N THR A 260 13.73 -1.04 6.92
CA THR A 260 15.10 -1.42 6.54
C THR A 260 15.23 -2.93 6.66
N GLU A 261 15.25 -3.66 5.54
CA GLU A 261 15.25 -5.13 5.54
C GLU A 261 16.63 -5.78 5.80
N THR A 262 17.64 -5.01 6.18
CA THR A 262 18.94 -5.19 5.53
C THR A 262 20.07 -5.78 6.39
N PHE A 263 19.78 -6.68 7.33
CA PHE A 263 20.83 -7.30 8.17
C PHE A 263 20.93 -8.83 8.09
N LYS A 264 20.22 -9.51 7.19
CA LYS A 264 20.29 -10.99 7.15
C LYS A 264 21.61 -11.53 6.61
N HIS A 265 22.26 -10.84 5.67
CA HIS A 265 23.48 -11.34 5.01
C HIS A 265 24.59 -10.30 4.78
N ASN A 266 24.33 -9.01 4.98
CA ASN A 266 25.31 -7.95 4.76
C ASN A 266 25.48 -7.04 5.98
N VAL A 267 26.71 -6.57 6.16
CA VAL A 267 27.11 -5.64 7.24
C VAL A 267 26.43 -4.28 7.06
N LEU A 268 26.30 -3.85 5.82
CA LEU A 268 25.78 -2.56 5.43
C LEU A 268 24.41 -2.74 4.80
N PRO A 269 23.47 -1.81 5.05
CA PRO A 269 22.20 -1.85 4.37
C PRO A 269 22.38 -1.61 2.88
N GLU A 270 21.76 -2.46 2.08
CA GLU A 270 21.69 -2.34 0.62
C GLU A 270 20.61 -1.36 0.19
N THR A 271 19.38 -1.66 0.61
CA THR A 271 18.18 -0.89 0.31
C THR A 271 17.38 -0.59 1.57
N VAL A 272 16.56 0.44 1.45
CA VAL A 272 15.52 0.83 2.40
C VAL A 272 14.21 0.90 1.64
N ALA A 273 13.18 0.26 2.15
CA ALA A 273 11.84 0.31 1.59
C ALA A 273 11.10 1.54 2.15
N VAL A 274 10.61 2.40 1.26
CA VAL A 274 9.83 3.58 1.59
C VAL A 274 8.40 3.35 1.13
N ASP A 275 7.50 3.20 2.09
CA ASP A 275 6.08 3.06 1.84
C ASP A 275 5.44 4.42 1.66
N ILE A 276 4.72 4.56 0.54
CA ILE A 276 4.00 5.77 0.16
C ILE A 276 2.54 5.46 -0.11
N SER A 277 1.67 6.44 0.11
CA SER A 277 0.24 6.33 -0.15
C SER A 277 -0.28 7.51 -0.97
N THR A 278 -1.32 7.26 -1.76
CA THR A 278 -2.10 8.31 -2.43
C THR A 278 -3.58 7.96 -2.46
N ASN A 279 -4.40 8.90 -2.91
CA ASN A 279 -5.83 8.71 -3.10
C ASN A 279 -6.17 8.93 -4.57
N LEU A 280 -7.00 8.05 -5.13
CA LEU A 280 -7.46 8.13 -6.51
C LEU A 280 -8.98 8.27 -6.56
N SER A 281 -9.49 8.95 -7.59
CA SER A 281 -10.92 9.06 -7.84
C SER A 281 -11.21 9.16 -9.34
N LEU A 282 -12.49 9.13 -9.73
CA LEU A 282 -12.85 9.38 -11.13
C LEU A 282 -12.50 10.79 -11.62
N GLU A 283 -12.34 11.75 -10.71
CA GLU A 283 -11.83 13.09 -11.00
C GLU A 283 -10.30 13.08 -11.08
N GLN A 284 -9.65 12.46 -10.08
CA GLN A 284 -8.20 12.27 -10.00
C GLN A 284 -7.82 10.84 -10.37
N LYS A 285 -7.84 10.55 -11.66
CA LYS A 285 -7.67 9.19 -12.22
C LYS A 285 -6.25 8.66 -12.09
N ALA A 286 -5.28 9.58 -12.02
CA ALA A 286 -3.86 9.29 -11.95
C ALA A 286 -3.19 10.16 -10.88
N ALA A 287 -2.17 9.60 -10.25
CA ALA A 287 -1.28 10.28 -9.33
C ALA A 287 0.15 9.96 -9.77
N ASN A 288 0.89 10.99 -10.15
CA ASN A 288 2.26 10.86 -10.65
C ASN A 288 3.15 11.78 -9.83
N GLY A 289 4.40 11.40 -9.61
CA GLY A 289 5.35 12.22 -8.88
C GLY A 289 6.72 11.57 -8.78
N TRP A 290 7.57 12.18 -7.96
CA TRP A 290 8.91 11.69 -7.68
C TRP A 290 9.10 11.42 -6.19
N LEU A 291 9.82 10.35 -5.87
CA LEU A 291 10.52 10.20 -4.60
C LEU A 291 11.97 10.61 -4.84
N GLU A 292 12.49 11.55 -4.08
CA GLU A 292 13.86 12.00 -4.19
C GLU A 292 14.63 11.65 -2.91
N PHE A 293 15.84 11.15 -3.10
CA PHE A 293 16.75 10.81 -2.02
C PHE A 293 18.01 11.67 -2.12
N GLN A 294 18.24 12.51 -1.10
CA GLN A 294 19.38 13.42 -0.96
C GLN A 294 20.65 12.65 -0.60
N LYS A 295 21.15 11.87 -1.56
CA LYS A 295 22.24 10.90 -1.38
C LYS A 295 23.55 11.54 -0.89
N ASP A 296 23.94 12.67 -1.46
CA ASP A 296 25.21 13.33 -1.08
C ASP A 296 25.13 13.89 0.35
N GLU A 297 24.01 14.52 0.70
CA GLU A 297 23.77 15.04 2.05
C GLU A 297 23.74 13.92 3.10
N TYR A 298 23.06 12.81 2.79
CA TYR A 298 23.02 11.65 3.65
C TYR A 298 24.39 10.98 3.80
N THR A 299 25.18 10.92 2.73
CA THR A 299 26.56 10.41 2.77
C THR A 299 27.44 11.27 3.67
N GLU A 300 27.29 12.59 3.61
CA GLU A 300 28.02 13.52 4.48
C GLU A 300 27.57 13.41 5.94
N HIS A 301 26.28 13.19 6.20
CA HIS A 301 25.78 12.91 7.54
C HIS A 301 26.40 11.64 8.14
N ILE A 302 26.39 10.52 7.40
CA ILE A 302 27.04 9.28 7.84
C ILE A 302 28.53 9.51 8.14
N ARG A 303 29.22 10.30 7.30
CA ARG A 303 30.64 10.60 7.49
C ARG A 303 30.87 11.30 8.82
N LYS A 304 30.11 12.36 9.12
CA LYS A 304 30.21 13.10 10.39
C LYS A 304 29.96 12.22 11.61
N GLU A 305 28.93 11.38 11.56
CA GLU A 305 28.60 10.46 12.66
C GLU A 305 29.64 9.33 12.84
N THR A 306 30.49 9.09 11.84
CA THR A 306 31.50 8.02 11.87
C THR A 306 32.93 8.53 12.03
N GLU A 307 33.16 9.84 11.92
CA GLU A 307 34.45 10.49 12.17
C GLU A 307 34.94 10.27 13.61
N ASP A 308 34.03 10.30 14.58
CA ASP A 308 34.34 10.13 16.01
C ASP A 308 34.72 8.69 16.40
N LEU A 309 34.63 7.73 15.47
CA LEU A 309 34.98 6.32 15.69
C LEU A 309 36.46 6.01 15.43
N LEU A 310 37.17 6.93 14.78
CA LEU A 310 38.61 6.85 14.45
C LEU A 310 39.49 7.30 15.63
#